data_AF-A0A9D6EKH9-F1
#
_entry.id   AF-A0A9D6EKH9-F1
#
_cell.length_a   1.000
_cell.length_b   1.000
_cell.length_c   1.000
_cell.angle_alpha   90.00
_cell.angle_beta   90.00
_cell.angle_gamma   90.00
#
_symmetry.space_group_name_H-M   'P 1'
#
loop_
_entity.id
_entity.type
_entity.pdbx_description
1 polymer ?
#
loop_
_entity_poly.entity_id
_entity_poly.type
_entity_poly.pdbx_seq_one_letter_code
_entity_poly.pdbx_strand_id
1 'polypeptide(L)'
;MSTGEKSPFEHVHALAMDAEGRTLFLGAHTGLFRSEDGGRSWRKVTLGTSHSHLDVMAIAPDPRDPRTMYVGTHEAGVLKSLFESVTELGVAHGAVS
;
A
#
# COMPACT_ATOMS: atom_id res chain seq x y z
N MET A 1 8.67 6.29 -28.62
CA MET A 1 8.17 7.32 -27.67
C MET A 1 7.28 6.59 -26.69
N SER A 2 7.74 6.40 -25.45
CA SER A 2 6.91 5.78 -24.40
C SER A 2 5.78 6.77 -24.10
N THR A 3 4.53 6.34 -24.25
CA THR A 3 3.38 7.08 -23.69
C THR A 3 3.65 7.20 -22.20
N GLY A 4 3.85 8.43 -21.71
CA GLY A 4 4.16 8.71 -20.31
C GLY A 4 2.92 8.46 -19.44
N GLU A 5 2.53 7.20 -19.30
CA GLU A 5 1.48 6.80 -18.38
C GLU A 5 1.98 7.14 -16.97
N LYS A 6 1.28 8.08 -16.32
CA LYS A 6 1.63 8.49 -14.96
C LYS A 6 1.56 7.25 -14.07
N SER A 7 2.60 7.04 -13.27
CA SER A 7 2.62 6.00 -12.25
C SER A 7 1.32 6.04 -11.42
N PRO A 8 0.63 4.90 -11.21
CA PRO A 8 -0.59 4.86 -10.40
C PRO A 8 -0.35 5.22 -8.93
N PHE A 9 0.91 5.20 -8.50
CA PHE A 9 1.34 5.58 -7.16
C PHE A 9 1.61 7.09 -7.04
N GLU A 10 1.82 7.78 -8.16
CA GLU A 10 2.45 9.10 -8.20
C GLU A 10 3.79 9.12 -7.44
N HIS A 11 3.82 9.66 -6.22
CA HIS A 11 4.99 9.70 -5.35
C HIS A 11 4.98 8.53 -4.37
N VAL A 12 6.08 7.79 -4.33
CA VAL A 12 6.28 6.70 -3.37
C VAL A 12 7.05 7.25 -2.18
N HIS A 13 6.51 7.02 -0.98
CA HIS A 13 7.09 7.50 0.28
C HIS A 13 7.70 6.37 1.11
N ALA A 14 7.11 5.17 1.04
CA ALA A 14 7.50 4.05 1.88
C ALA A 14 7.42 2.71 1.15
N LEU A 15 8.33 1.80 1.50
CA LEU A 15 8.28 0.38 1.14
C LEU A 15 8.57 -0.44 2.40
N ALA A 16 7.73 -1.42 2.68
CA ALA A 16 7.90 -2.35 3.81
C ALA A 16 7.57 -3.78 3.38
N MET A 17 8.01 -4.75 4.17
CA MET A 17 7.72 -6.16 4.00
C MET A 17 7.07 -6.68 5.29
N ASP A 18 6.09 -7.59 5.20
CA ASP A 18 5.52 -8.23 6.40
C ASP A 18 6.58 -9.04 7.19
N ALA A 19 6.22 -9.43 8.41
CA ALA A 19 7.13 -10.12 9.32
C ALA A 19 7.58 -11.49 8.78
N GLU A 20 6.79 -12.13 7.92
CA GLU A 20 7.11 -13.42 7.29
C GLU A 20 7.85 -13.31 5.96
N GLY A 21 8.08 -12.10 5.46
CA GLY A 21 8.80 -11.88 4.23
C GLY A 21 8.04 -12.24 2.94
N ARG A 22 6.70 -12.31 3.01
CA ARG A 22 5.82 -12.78 1.93
C ARG A 22 5.15 -11.65 1.17
N THR A 23 4.84 -10.55 1.86
CA THR A 23 4.04 -9.47 1.29
C THR A 23 4.80 -8.16 1.35
N LEU A 24 4.86 -7.45 0.23
CA LEU A 24 5.37 -6.08 0.17
C LEU A 24 4.23 -5.09 0.32
N PHE A 25 4.50 -3.97 1.00
CA PHE A 25 3.59 -2.84 1.15
C PHE A 25 4.26 -1.57 0.64
N LEU A 26 3.52 -0.79 -0.12
CA LEU A 26 3.97 0.46 -0.72
C LEU A 26 3.05 1.58 -0.26
N GLY A 27 3.66 2.59 0.36
CA GLY A 27 3.01 3.82 0.79
C GLY A 27 3.27 4.91 -0.23
N ALA A 28 2.21 5.53 -0.71
CA ALA A 28 2.28 6.53 -1.76
C ALA A 28 1.25 7.63 -1.56
N HIS A 29 1.39 8.70 -2.34
CA HIS A 29 0.44 9.81 -2.38
C HIS A 29 -0.98 9.33 -2.65
N THR A 30 -1.14 8.28 -3.46
CA THR A 30 -2.46 7.74 -3.81
C THR A 30 -3.00 6.67 -2.86
N GLY A 31 -2.26 6.33 -1.80
CA GLY A 31 -2.69 5.40 -0.75
C GLY A 31 -1.70 4.29 -0.41
N LEU A 32 -2.22 3.28 0.28
CA LEU A 32 -1.50 2.05 0.61
C LEU A 32 -1.75 1.01 -0.49
N PHE A 33 -0.69 0.32 -0.89
CA PHE A 33 -0.73 -0.78 -1.85
C PHE A 33 -0.02 -2.00 -1.27
N ARG A 34 -0.41 -3.19 -1.71
CA ARG A 34 0.27 -4.44 -1.37
C ARG A 34 0.59 -5.27 -2.61
N SER A 35 1.67 -6.05 -2.51
CA SER A 35 2.08 -7.02 -3.52
C SER A 35 2.39 -8.36 -2.85
N GLU A 36 1.88 -9.44 -3.44
CA GLU A 36 2.06 -10.82 -3.00
C GLU A 36 2.98 -11.61 -3.95
N ASP A 37 3.50 -10.96 -5.01
CA ASP A 37 4.29 -11.59 -6.08
C ASP A 37 5.68 -10.98 -6.24
N GLY A 38 6.16 -10.29 -5.21
CA GLY A 38 7.48 -9.65 -5.19
C GLY A 38 7.54 -8.33 -5.95
N GLY A 39 6.43 -7.60 -6.03
CA GLY A 39 6.34 -6.28 -6.65
C GLY A 39 6.01 -6.29 -8.13
N ARG A 40 5.67 -7.46 -8.70
CA ARG A 40 5.26 -7.60 -10.11
C ARG A 40 3.86 -7.05 -10.36
N SER A 41 2.98 -7.18 -9.38
CA SER A 41 1.66 -6.55 -9.36
C SER A 41 1.34 -5.96 -7.98
N TRP A 42 0.52 -4.92 -7.97
CA TRP A 42 0.14 -4.16 -6.77
C TRP A 42 -1.37 -4.00 -6.70
N ARG A 43 -1.94 -4.17 -5.50
CA ARG A 43 -3.36 -3.95 -5.22
C ARG A 43 -3.53 -2.86 -4.17
N LYS A 44 -4.46 -1.93 -4.39
CA LYS A 44 -4.77 -0.88 -3.42
C LYS A 44 -5.43 -1.48 -2.18
N VAL A 45 -4.98 -1.04 -1.01
CA VAL A 45 -5.53 -1.44 0.30
C VAL A 45 -6.46 -0.33 0.78
N THR A 46 -7.70 -0.71 1.09
CA THR A 46 -8.68 0.21 1.67
C THR A 46 -8.42 0.34 3.16
N LEU A 47 -8.05 1.54 3.59
CA LEU A 47 -7.96 1.88 5.01
C LEU A 47 -9.33 2.37 5.47
N GLY A 48 -9.86 1.78 6.55
CA GLY A 48 -11.18 2.08 7.09
C GLY A 48 -11.25 3.47 7.72
N THR A 49 -11.30 4.53 6.90
CA THR A 49 -11.36 5.92 7.33
C THR A 49 -12.45 6.68 6.56
N SER A 50 -12.89 7.82 7.09
CA SER A 50 -13.81 8.73 6.39
C SER A 50 -13.13 9.59 5.32
N HIS A 51 -11.80 9.53 5.19
CA HIS A 51 -11.08 10.32 4.20
C HIS A 51 -11.21 9.68 2.82
N SER A 52 -11.58 10.50 1.83
CA SER A 52 -11.69 10.08 0.43
C SER A 52 -10.33 9.88 -0.23
N HIS A 53 -9.27 10.42 0.37
CA HIS A 53 -7.88 10.33 -0.07
C HIS A 53 -6.98 10.19 1.16
N LEU A 54 -5.94 9.37 1.04
CA LEU A 54 -4.95 9.15 2.09
C LEU A 54 -3.56 9.13 1.45
N ASP A 55 -2.76 10.14 1.77
CA ASP A 55 -1.34 10.14 1.45
C ASP A 55 -0.60 9.32 2.52
N VAL A 56 -0.04 8.18 2.12
CA VAL A 56 0.66 7.27 3.02
C VAL A 56 2.13 7.61 3.05
N MET A 57 2.57 8.10 4.21
CA MET A 57 3.92 8.60 4.44
C MET A 57 4.84 7.54 5.07
N ALA A 58 4.30 6.63 5.88
CA ALA A 58 5.08 5.65 6.62
C ALA A 58 4.32 4.33 6.82
N ILE A 59 5.07 3.22 6.84
CA ILE A 59 4.55 1.87 7.09
C ILE A 59 5.48 1.17 8.08
N ALA A 60 4.92 0.60 9.14
CA ALA A 60 5.63 -0.18 10.14
C ALA A 60 4.86 -1.48 10.47
N PRO A 61 5.28 -2.63 9.93
CA PRO A 61 4.78 -3.95 10.36
C PRO A 61 5.03 -4.20 11.85
N ASP A 62 4.10 -4.84 12.58
CA ASP A 62 4.35 -5.26 13.96
C ASP A 62 5.14 -6.58 13.98
N PRO A 63 6.38 -6.61 14.51
CA PRO A 63 7.17 -7.84 14.55
C PRO A 63 6.61 -8.90 15.51
N ARG A 64 5.63 -8.55 16.36
CA ARG A 64 5.02 -9.46 17.35
C ARG A 64 3.68 -10.00 16.90
N ASP A 65 3.04 -9.37 15.93
CA ASP A 65 1.77 -9.79 15.35
C ASP A 65 1.83 -9.63 13.82
N PRO A 66 2.08 -10.71 13.07
CA PRO A 66 2.22 -10.66 11.62
C PRO A 66 0.93 -10.26 10.91
N ARG A 67 -0.19 -10.08 11.62
CA ARG A 67 -1.46 -9.62 11.06
C ARG A 67 -1.62 -8.10 11.16
N THR A 68 -0.71 -7.42 11.87
CA THR A 68 -0.82 -6.00 12.22
C THR A 68 0.27 -5.17 11.53
N MET A 69 -0.13 -4.00 11.02
CA MET A 69 0.79 -2.91 10.67
C MET A 69 0.26 -1.56 11.14
N TYR A 70 1.18 -0.62 11.28
CA TYR A 70 0.92 0.79 11.52
C TYR A 70 1.18 1.58 10.25
N VAL A 71 0.25 2.48 9.92
CA VAL A 71 0.29 3.31 8.72
C VAL A 71 0.24 4.76 9.15
N GLY A 72 1.26 5.53 8.83
CA GLY A 72 1.28 6.97 9.01
C GLY A 72 0.74 7.65 7.75
N THR A 73 -0.30 8.45 7.90
CA THR A 73 -0.89 9.23 6.81
C THR A 73 -0.85 10.72 7.11
N HIS A 74 -0.88 11.53 6.06
CA HIS A 74 -0.92 12.99 6.20
C HIS A 74 -2.27 13.47 6.77
N GLU A 75 -3.38 12.83 6.38
CA GLU A 75 -4.74 13.28 6.71
C GLU A 75 -5.28 12.73 8.02
N ALA A 76 -4.99 11.47 8.34
CA ALA A 76 -5.61 10.74 9.45
C ALA A 76 -4.65 10.41 10.61
N GLY A 77 -3.38 10.84 10.51
CA GLY A 77 -2.36 10.51 11.49
C GLY A 77 -1.96 9.04 11.42
N VAL A 78 -1.85 8.36 12.57
CA VAL A 78 -1.43 6.95 12.64
C VAL A 78 -2.65 6.03 12.70
N LEU A 79 -2.78 5.14 11.73
CA LEU A 79 -3.79 4.10 11.66
C LEU A 79 -3.19 2.74 12.01
N LYS A 80 -3.92 1.93 12.78
CA LYS A 80 -3.64 0.50 12.95
C LYS A 80 -4.48 -0.28 11.94
N SER A 81 -3.84 -1.08 11.10
CA SER A 81 -4.51 -1.86 10.04
C SER A 81 -4.19 -3.35 10.17
N LEU A 82 -5.16 -4.18 9.79
CA LEU A 82 -5.00 -5.63 9.66
C LEU A 82 -4.75 -5.97 8.18
N PHE A 83 -3.80 -6.85 7.89
CA PHE A 83 -3.46 -7.21 6.50
C PHE A 83 -4.63 -7.85 5.72
N GLU A 84 -5.64 -8.37 6.41
CA GLU A 84 -6.78 -9.09 5.84
C GLU A 84 -7.89 -8.19 5.28
N SER A 85 -7.98 -6.92 5.66
CA SER A 85 -9.08 -6.04 5.20
C SER A 85 -8.76 -5.40 3.84
N VAL A 86 -8.84 -6.17 2.77
CA VAL A 86 -8.99 -5.64 1.41
C VAL A 86 -10.43 -5.86 0.99
N THR A 87 -11.20 -4.79 0.89
CA THR A 87 -12.39 -4.81 0.02
C THR A 87 -11.87 -4.66 -1.40
N GLU A 88 -11.96 -5.73 -2.20
CA GLU A 88 -11.50 -5.73 -3.59
C GLU A 88 -12.15 -4.59 -4.39
N LEU A 89 -11.35 -3.60 -4.79
CA LEU A 89 -11.62 -2.81 -5.99
C LEU A 89 -10.51 -3.16 -6.97
N GLY A 90 -10.78 -4.15 -7.82
CA GLY A 90 -9.84 -4.64 -8.81
C GLY A 90 -9.42 -3.52 -9.76
N VAL A 91 -8.15 -3.13 -9.71
CA VAL A 91 -7.51 -2.40 -10.78
C VAL A 91 -6.31 -3.24 -11.21
N ALA A 92 -6.46 -3.92 -12.35
CA ALA A 92 -5.37 -4.62 -13.01
C ALA A 92 -4.63 -3.62 -13.90
N HIS A 93 -3.34 -3.41 -13.65
CA HIS A 93 -2.43 -2.83 -14.64
C HIS A 93 -1.22 -3.74 -14.81
N GLY A 94 -0.92 -4.02 -16.07
CA GLY A 94 0.11 -4.97 -16.50
C GLY A 94 1.52 -4.49 -16.19
N ALA A 95 2.41 -5.47 -16.02
CA ALA A 95 3.83 -5.27 -15.86
C ALA A 95 4.42 -4.42 -17.00
N VAL A 96 5.25 -3.45 -16.64
CA VAL A 96 6.16 -2.79 -17.59
C VAL A 96 7.33 -3.75 -17.81
N SER A 97 7.51 -4.17 -19.07
CA SER A 97 8.65 -4.95 -19.57
C SER A 97 9.95 -4.17 -19.59
#